data_AF-A0A382P2H9-F1
#
_entry.id   AF-A0A382P2H9-F1
#
_cell.length_a   1.000
_cell.length_b   1.000
_cell.length_c   1.000
_cell.angle_alpha   90.00
_cell.angle_beta   90.00
_cell.angle_gamma   90.00
#
_symmetry.space_group_name_H-M   'P 1'
#
loop_
_entity.id
_entity.type
_entity.pdbx_description
1 polymer ?
#
loop_
_entity_poly.entity_id
_entity_poly.type
_entity_poly.pdbx_seq_one_letter_code
_entity_poly.pdbx_strand_id
1 'polypeptide(L)'
;VGLDPTQVTLLAKTPKWLRYDLPLEHIRRRQKPTCIGQKQVWFLLKLDSNDNDISLNSHHKVEFDDWKWVDYWRPVDEVINFKRDVYEDMLKALAPILFENEHIIPKKLSRPFQFSAIKL
;
A
#
# COMPACT_ATOMS: atom_id res chain seq x y z
N VAL A 1 11.71 4.47 4.15
CA VAL A 1 12.07 3.35 5.05
C VAL A 1 13.57 3.09 5.16
N GLY A 2 14.42 3.86 4.46
CA GLY A 2 15.87 3.81 4.67
C GLY A 2 16.58 2.56 4.14
N LEU A 3 15.90 1.72 3.36
CA LEU A 3 16.45 0.48 2.78
C LEU A 3 17.08 0.70 1.41
N ASP A 4 18.14 -0.04 1.12
CA ASP A 4 18.78 -0.15 -0.20
C ASP A 4 18.06 -1.19 -1.08
N PRO A 5 18.09 -1.06 -2.42
CA PRO A 5 17.50 -2.07 -3.32
C PRO A 5 18.03 -3.50 -3.13
N THR A 6 19.24 -3.68 -2.61
CA THR A 6 19.81 -5.01 -2.32
C THR A 6 19.22 -5.68 -1.08
N GLN A 7 18.52 -4.92 -0.23
CA GLN A 7 17.91 -5.40 1.02
C GLN A 7 16.47 -5.89 0.84
N VAL A 8 15.91 -5.75 -0.36
CA VAL A 8 14.53 -6.14 -0.66
C VAL A 8 14.42 -6.84 -2.01
N THR A 9 13.56 -7.85 -2.09
CA THR A 9 13.18 -8.48 -3.35
C THR A 9 11.80 -7.99 -3.78
N LEU A 10 11.69 -7.53 -5.02
CA LEU A 10 10.41 -7.18 -5.63
C LEU A 10 9.67 -8.45 -6.08
N LEU A 11 8.50 -8.71 -5.50
CA LEU A 11 7.70 -9.91 -5.80
C LEU A 11 6.58 -9.67 -6.82
N ALA A 12 5.92 -8.52 -6.74
CA ALA A 12 4.78 -8.20 -7.59
C ALA A 12 4.45 -6.71 -7.57
N LYS A 13 3.58 -6.30 -8.49
CA LYS A 13 2.95 -4.98 -8.46
C LYS A 13 1.47 -5.04 -8.82
N THR A 14 0.73 -4.01 -8.45
CA THR A 14 -0.66 -3.87 -8.92
C THR A 14 -0.70 -3.75 -10.46
N PRO A 15 -1.72 -4.33 -11.10
CA PRO A 15 -1.76 -4.47 -12.57
C PRO A 15 -2.09 -3.13 -13.26
N LYS A 16 -2.80 -2.27 -12.54
CA LYS A 16 -3.32 -0.98 -12.99
C LYS A 16 -3.09 0.06 -11.89
N TRP A 17 -3.25 1.31 -12.28
CA TRP A 17 -3.29 2.44 -11.37
C TRP A 17 -4.55 2.37 -10.50
N LEU A 18 -4.37 2.32 -9.19
CA LEU A 18 -5.43 2.52 -8.21
C LEU A 18 -5.59 4.02 -7.95
N ARG A 19 -6.81 4.48 -7.70
CA ARG A 19 -7.11 5.91 -7.57
C ARG A 19 -8.02 6.16 -6.39
N TYR A 20 -7.78 7.26 -5.70
CA TYR A 20 -8.70 7.81 -4.71
C TYR A 20 -8.74 9.33 -4.83
N ASP A 21 -9.87 9.89 -4.44
CA ASP A 21 -10.07 11.32 -4.33
C ASP A 21 -9.85 11.77 -2.88
N LEU A 22 -9.32 12.98 -2.72
CA LEU A 22 -9.18 13.62 -1.42
C LEU A 22 -10.52 14.24 -1.01
N PRO A 23 -10.97 14.05 0.24
CA PRO A 23 -12.05 14.84 0.81
C PRO A 23 -11.78 16.34 0.67
N LEU A 24 -12.84 17.14 0.51
CA LEU A 24 -12.74 18.59 0.26
C LEU A 24 -11.90 19.34 1.30
N GLU A 25 -11.90 18.88 2.54
CA GLU A 25 -11.12 19.43 3.65
C GLU A 25 -9.61 19.21 3.51
N HIS A 26 -9.19 18.13 2.82
CA HIS A 26 -7.79 17.79 2.59
C HIS A 26 -7.23 18.39 1.29
N ILE A 27 -8.07 19.03 0.47
CA ILE A 27 -7.66 19.69 -0.76
C ILE A 27 -6.99 21.04 -0.44
N ARG A 28 -5.70 21.16 -0.80
CA ARG A 28 -4.93 22.40 -0.62
C ARG A 28 -5.28 23.44 -1.68
N ARG A 29 -6.28 24.28 -1.39
CA ARG A 29 -6.80 25.32 -2.32
C ARG A 29 -5.78 26.40 -2.74
N ARG A 30 -4.67 26.54 -2.02
CA ARG A 30 -3.59 27.50 -2.35
C ARG A 30 -2.61 26.97 -3.39
N GLN A 31 -2.59 25.66 -3.65
CA GLN A 31 -1.70 25.04 -4.62
C GLN A 31 -2.37 25.03 -5.99
N LYS A 32 -1.70 25.56 -7.02
CA LYS A 32 -2.12 25.49 -8.42
C LYS A 32 -1.10 24.69 -9.23
N PRO A 33 -1.51 23.65 -9.98
CA PRO A 33 -2.87 23.13 -10.11
C PRO A 33 -3.37 22.45 -8.81
N THR A 34 -4.69 22.48 -8.61
CA THR A 34 -5.34 21.84 -7.45
C THR A 34 -5.18 20.32 -7.57
N CYS A 35 -4.53 19.69 -6.59
CA CYS A 35 -4.47 18.24 -6.47
C CYS A 35 -5.75 17.75 -5.77
N ILE A 36 -6.54 16.94 -6.47
CA ILE A 36 -7.84 16.42 -6.00
C ILE A 36 -7.77 14.98 -5.48
N GLY A 37 -6.62 14.32 -5.59
CA GLY A 37 -6.52 12.88 -5.41
C GLY A 37 -5.16 12.34 -5.80
N GLN A 38 -5.00 11.02 -5.75
CA GLN A 38 -3.77 10.36 -6.18
C GLN A 38 -4.07 9.16 -7.07
N LYS A 39 -3.14 8.90 -8.00
CA LYS A 39 -3.06 7.66 -8.76
C LYS A 39 -1.81 6.91 -8.29
N GLN A 40 -1.96 5.66 -7.90
CA GLN A 40 -0.90 4.88 -7.27
C GLN A 40 -0.72 3.52 -7.97
N VAL A 41 0.53 3.10 -8.09
CA VAL A 41 0.93 1.71 -8.35
C VAL A 41 1.58 1.22 -7.07
N TRP A 42 1.18 0.03 -6.61
CA TRP A 42 1.72 -0.57 -5.41
C TRP A 42 2.63 -1.73 -5.75
N PHE A 43 3.65 -1.92 -4.91
CA PHE A 43 4.66 -2.95 -5.06
C PHE A 43 4.66 -3.83 -3.81
N LEU A 44 4.71 -5.14 -4.00
CA LEU A 44 4.93 -6.12 -2.94
C LEU A 44 6.42 -6.40 -2.85
N LEU A 45 7.01 -6.02 -1.72
CA LEU A 45 8.43 -6.24 -1.43
C LEU A 45 8.57 -7.29 -0.33
N LYS A 46 9.53 -8.18 -0.50
CA LYS A 46 10.04 -9.05 0.57
C LYS A 46 11.25 -8.37 1.18
N LEU A 47 11.28 -8.25 2.51
CA LEU A 47 12.48 -7.84 3.22
C LEU A 47 13.44 -9.03 3.29
N ASP A 48 14.65 -8.88 2.76
CA ASP A 48 15.69 -9.91 2.81
C ASP A 48 16.78 -9.59 3.85
N SER A 49 16.75 -8.39 4.42
CA SER A 49 17.65 -7.92 5.47
C SER A 49 17.03 -8.05 6.87
N ASN A 50 17.73 -7.56 7.90
CA ASN A 50 17.21 -7.59 9.26
C ASN A 50 16.19 -6.47 9.47
N ASP A 51 15.20 -6.70 10.33
CA ASP A 51 14.23 -5.69 10.77
C ASP A 51 14.91 -4.42 11.32
N ASN A 52 16.07 -4.55 11.97
CA ASN A 52 16.85 -3.42 12.49
C ASN A 52 17.45 -2.52 11.40
N ASP A 53 17.49 -2.99 10.14
CA ASP A 53 17.96 -2.18 9.02
C ASP A 53 16.90 -1.15 8.56
N ILE A 54 15.65 -1.27 9.03
CA ILE A 54 14.60 -0.31 8.73
C ILE A 54 14.87 0.99 9.50
N SER A 55 15.21 2.05 8.77
CA SER A 55 15.40 3.39 9.32
C SER A 55 14.37 4.37 8.76
N LEU A 56 13.51 4.88 9.64
CA LEU A 56 12.47 5.86 9.28
C LEU A 56 13.01 7.31 9.30
N ASN A 57 14.17 7.53 9.93
CA ASN A 57 14.77 8.86 10.16
C ASN A 57 15.76 9.30 9.08
N SER A 58 15.91 8.52 8.00
CA SER A 58 16.91 8.78 6.96
C SER A 58 16.58 9.98 6.04
N HIS A 59 15.42 10.64 6.20
CA HIS A 59 14.98 11.74 5.35
C HIS A 59 14.75 13.04 6.15
N HIS A 60 15.05 14.19 5.55
CA HIS A 60 14.85 15.51 6.17
C HIS A 60 13.40 15.76 6.59
N LYS A 61 12.44 15.19 5.85
CA LYS A 61 11.03 15.20 6.22
C LYS A 61 10.60 13.76 6.48
N VAL A 62 10.55 13.41 7.76
CA VAL A 62 10.12 12.09 8.24
C VAL A 62 8.63 11.91 7.97
N GLU A 63 8.25 10.78 7.37
CA GLU A 63 6.86 10.42 7.10
C GLU A 63 6.25 9.56 8.21
N PHE A 64 7.08 8.74 8.86
CA PHE A 64 6.66 7.76 9.85
C PHE A 64 7.54 7.84 11.10
N ASP A 65 6.90 7.76 12.26
CA ASP A 65 7.61 7.78 13.54
C ASP A 65 7.98 6.36 14.02
N ASP A 66 7.18 5.35 13.67
CA ASP A 66 7.35 3.97 14.10
C ASP A 66 6.74 2.97 13.09
N TRP A 67 7.07 1.69 13.22
CA TRP A 67 6.55 0.60 12.39
C TRP A 67 6.39 -0.69 13.19
N LYS A 68 5.49 -1.56 12.71
CA LYS A 68 5.35 -2.93 13.22
C LYS A 68 4.83 -3.85 12.13
N TRP A 69 5.21 -5.12 12.18
CA TRP A 69 4.55 -6.14 11.37
C TRP A 69 3.11 -6.35 11.86
N VAL A 70 2.19 -6.50 10.92
CA VAL A 70 0.75 -6.70 11.18
C VAL A 70 0.20 -7.78 10.27
N ASP A 71 -0.94 -8.36 10.67
CA ASP A 71 -1.68 -9.29 9.81
C ASP A 71 -2.03 -8.65 8.47
N TYR A 72 -1.93 -9.42 7.39
CA TYR A 72 -2.03 -8.93 6.02
C TYR A 72 -3.28 -8.07 5.73
N TRP A 73 -4.43 -8.44 6.30
CA TRP A 73 -5.71 -7.73 6.08
C TRP A 73 -5.97 -6.56 7.03
N ARG A 74 -5.18 -6.44 8.11
CA ARG A 74 -5.36 -5.43 9.16
C ARG A 74 -5.25 -3.98 8.66
N PRO A 75 -4.38 -3.63 7.69
CA PRO A 75 -4.29 -2.26 7.19
C PRO A 75 -5.59 -1.69 6.64
N VAL A 76 -6.53 -2.51 6.15
CA VAL A 76 -7.83 -2.02 5.65
C VAL A 76 -8.70 -1.44 6.77
N ASP A 77 -8.55 -1.95 7.99
CA ASP A 77 -9.35 -1.49 9.13
C ASP A 77 -8.77 -0.23 9.78
N GLU A 78 -7.45 -0.05 9.72
CA GLU A 78 -6.73 1.03 10.40
C GLU A 78 -6.45 2.24 9.48
N VAL A 79 -6.54 2.07 8.17
CA VAL A 79 -6.32 3.16 7.22
C VAL A 79 -7.46 4.19 7.24
N ILE A 80 -7.11 5.45 6.98
CA ILE A 80 -8.08 6.53 6.82
C ILE A 80 -9.14 6.21 5.75
N ASN A 81 -10.40 6.55 6.05
CA ASN A 81 -11.58 6.10 5.30
C ASN A 81 -11.48 6.25 3.78
N PHE A 82 -11.05 7.41 3.28
CA PHE A 82 -10.99 7.66 1.83
C PHE A 82 -9.92 6.85 1.07
N LYS A 83 -9.01 6.18 1.79
CA LYS A 83 -8.03 5.24 1.22
C LYS A 83 -8.42 3.77 1.38
N ARG A 84 -9.45 3.48 2.18
CA ARG A 84 -9.87 2.11 2.51
C ARG A 84 -10.08 1.26 1.26
N ASP A 85 -10.74 1.83 0.27
CA ASP A 85 -11.04 1.08 -0.96
C ASP A 85 -9.77 0.73 -1.73
N VAL A 86 -8.86 1.69 -1.89
CA VAL A 86 -7.56 1.46 -2.55
C VAL A 86 -6.74 0.40 -1.83
N TYR A 87 -6.75 0.40 -0.49
CA TYR A 87 -6.05 -0.61 0.31
C TYR A 87 -6.66 -2.01 0.13
N GLU A 88 -7.99 -2.12 0.15
CA GLU A 88 -8.67 -3.39 -0.08
C GLU A 88 -8.39 -3.96 -1.49
N ASP A 89 -8.46 -3.13 -2.54
CA ASP A 89 -8.11 -3.56 -3.90
C ASP A 89 -6.64 -3.95 -4.00
N MET A 90 -5.75 -3.15 -3.41
CA MET A 90 -4.33 -3.46 -3.45
C MET A 90 -4.01 -4.80 -2.78
N LEU A 91 -4.54 -5.05 -1.57
CA LEU A 91 -4.28 -6.31 -0.86
C LEU A 91 -4.90 -7.50 -1.59
N LYS A 92 -6.13 -7.38 -2.10
CA LYS A 92 -6.75 -8.42 -2.91
C LYS A 92 -5.94 -8.75 -4.17
N ALA A 93 -5.34 -7.74 -4.79
CA ALA A 93 -4.53 -7.95 -5.98
C ALA A 93 -3.24 -8.70 -5.68
N LEU A 94 -2.59 -8.39 -4.54
CA LEU A 94 -1.28 -8.95 -4.20
C LEU A 94 -1.36 -10.28 -3.41
N ALA A 95 -2.50 -10.57 -2.77
CA ALA A 95 -2.71 -11.79 -1.98
C ALA A 95 -2.45 -13.10 -2.76
N PRO A 96 -2.91 -13.26 -4.02
CA PRO A 96 -2.59 -14.46 -4.81
C PRO A 96 -1.09 -14.71 -4.96
N ILE A 97 -0.27 -13.66 -5.01
CA ILE A 97 1.18 -13.79 -5.15
C ILE A 97 1.84 -14.12 -3.82
N LEU A 98 1.41 -13.46 -2.74
CA LEU A 98 1.99 -13.67 -1.41
C LEU A 98 1.67 -15.06 -0.85
N PHE A 99 0.46 -15.56 -1.09
CA PHE A 99 -0.06 -16.83 -0.54
C PHE A 99 -0.16 -17.93 -1.58
N GLU A 100 0.46 -17.78 -2.76
CA GLU A 100 0.43 -18.81 -3.83
C GLU A 100 -0.99 -19.26 -4.22
N ASN A 101 -1.96 -18.33 -4.21
CA ASN A 101 -3.41 -18.54 -4.38
C ASN A 101 -4.15 -19.21 -3.20
N GLU A 102 -3.48 -19.55 -2.10
CA GLU A 102 -4.09 -20.15 -0.90
C GLU A 102 -4.63 -19.11 0.10
N HIS A 103 -5.07 -17.95 -0.38
CA HIS A 103 -5.54 -16.86 0.47
C HIS A 103 -7.06 -16.93 0.71
N ILE A 104 -7.48 -16.58 1.92
CA ILE A 104 -8.88 -16.39 2.26
C ILE A 104 -9.12 -14.89 2.44
N ILE A 105 -9.98 -14.32 1.61
CA ILE A 105 -10.43 -12.94 1.76
C ILE A 105 -11.46 -12.89 2.90
N PRO A 106 -11.24 -12.07 3.95
CA PRO A 106 -12.22 -11.91 5.03
C PRO A 106 -13.58 -11.47 4.48
N LYS A 107 -14.68 -12.06 4.98
CA LYS A 107 -16.04 -11.76 4.53
C LYS A 107 -16.40 -10.27 4.57
N LYS A 108 -15.81 -9.53 5.51
CA LYS A 108 -15.98 -8.07 5.65
C LYS A 108 -15.39 -7.25 4.49
N LEU A 109 -14.47 -7.84 3.73
CA LEU A 109 -13.87 -7.25 2.53
C LEU A 109 -14.62 -7.78 1.30
N SER A 110 -15.93 -7.57 1.27
CA SER A 110 -16.83 -8.11 0.25
C SER A 110 -16.90 -7.24 -1.01
N ARG A 111 -16.14 -6.14 -1.11
CA ARG A 111 -16.21 -5.27 -2.28
C ARG A 111 -15.80 -6.05 -3.52
N PRO A 112 -16.57 -6.00 -4.62
CA PRO A 112 -16.18 -6.66 -5.86
C PRO A 112 -14.83 -6.16 -6.32
N PHE A 113 -13.92 -7.10 -6.47
CA PHE A 113 -12.55 -6.85 -6.86
C PHE A 113 -12.49 -6.44 -8.32
N GLN A 114 -11.89 -5.30 -8.63
CA GLN A 114 -11.93 -4.82 -10.00
C GLN A 114 -10.83 -5.41 -10.90
N PHE A 115 -9.63 -5.82 -10.41
CA PHE A 115 -8.52 -6.28 -11.28
C PHE A 115 -7.37 -7.07 -10.60
N SER A 116 -6.94 -8.24 -11.12
CA SER A 116 -5.85 -9.09 -10.56
C SER A 116 -4.41 -8.63 -10.86
N ALA A 117 -3.48 -8.72 -9.89
CA ALA A 117 -2.07 -8.28 -10.02
C ALA A 117 -1.19 -9.05 -11.00
N ILE A 118 -0.04 -8.45 -11.33
CA ILE A 118 0.98 -9.02 -12.23
C ILE A 118 2.19 -9.42 -11.38
N LYS A 119 2.56 -10.71 -11.45
CA LYS A 119 3.82 -11.24 -10.87
C LYS A 119 5.01 -10.68 -11.67
N LEU A 120 6.07 -10.28 -10.98
CA LEU A 120 7.28 -9.75 -11.60
C LEU A 120 8.44 -10.73 -11.48
#